data_AF-A0A554JP06-F1
#
_entry.id   AF-A0A554JP06-F1
#
_cell.length_a   1.000
_cell.length_b   1.000
_cell.length_c   1.000
_cell.angle_alpha   90.00
_cell.angle_beta   90.00
_cell.angle_gamma   90.00
#
_symmetry.space_group_name_H-M   'P 1'
#
loop_
_entity.id
_entity.type
_entity.pdbx_description
1 polymer ?
#
loop_
_entity_poly.entity_id
_entity_poly.type
_entity_poly.pdbx_seq_one_letter_code
_entity_poly.pdbx_strand_id
1 'polypeptide(L)'
;MVSYPSFDPNVMASGGPSKIIAGYSKDPGRPFLDHAVQGVYAPGSIVKPLIASGALTDGLITQNTVIDDPGFLSLPDPYHPGKSFIYKGWKALGIVDVRKAIAWSSDIFFYTVGGGFGNQKGLGIDRLEYWYRQFGLGSLTGVDAPGEVAGLIPNPQWKQTTFGEPWYLGDTYFTAIGQYSVQVTPIQMVRATAAVANGGKLFTPTLLAEQNPTFVNVPVDAAAFKVVQEGMRQTVTEALASALNLPYVKVAAKTGTAQTGTRNQYDNSWVIGFFPYENPQYAFAVVLERGPAGTGSQAVNAMRDLFEALHAEDSVYVGGVATASAQ
;
A
#
# COMPACT_ATOMS: atom_id res chain seq x y z
N MET A 1 5.56 6.52 15.06
CA MET A 1 6.14 5.41 14.27
C MET A 1 6.30 4.23 15.21
N VAL A 2 5.82 3.04 14.84
CA VAL A 2 5.76 1.87 15.73
C VAL A 2 6.24 0.63 14.97
N SER A 3 7.06 -0.20 15.62
CA SER A 3 7.65 -1.41 15.06
C SER A 3 7.59 -2.53 16.11
N TYR A 4 7.03 -3.69 15.73
CA TYR A 4 6.92 -4.86 16.60
C TYR A 4 7.33 -6.15 15.87
N PRO A 5 7.94 -7.12 16.57
CA PRO A 5 8.35 -7.06 17.98
C PRO A 5 9.45 -6.01 18.23
N SER A 6 9.61 -5.58 19.48
CA SER A 6 10.60 -4.59 19.89
C SER A 6 11.49 -5.16 21.00
N PHE A 7 12.48 -4.39 21.42
CA PHE A 7 13.37 -4.72 22.54
C PHE A 7 13.33 -3.61 23.58
N ASP A 8 13.65 -3.94 24.84
CA ASP A 8 13.83 -2.92 25.89
C ASP A 8 15.20 -2.22 25.72
N PRO A 9 15.25 -0.91 25.43
CA PRO A 9 16.50 -0.18 25.28
C PRO A 9 17.32 -0.14 26.57
N ASN A 10 16.71 -0.23 27.75
CA ASN A 10 17.43 -0.22 29.04
C ASN A 10 18.22 -1.53 29.26
N VAL A 11 17.70 -2.66 28.78
CA VAL A 11 18.40 -3.95 28.80
C VAL A 11 19.65 -3.90 27.91
N MET A 12 19.55 -3.25 26.74
CA MET A 12 20.68 -3.07 25.84
C MET A 12 21.72 -2.11 26.40
N ALA A 13 21.28 -1.01 27.02
CA ALA A 13 22.18 -0.02 27.63
C ALA A 13 22.96 -0.57 28.83
N SER A 14 22.33 -1.40 29.67
CA SER A 14 22.98 -2.00 30.85
C SER A 14 23.85 -3.22 30.52
N GLY A 15 23.74 -3.77 29.30
CA GLY A 15 24.48 -4.96 28.87
C GLY A 15 23.99 -6.27 29.50
N GLY A 16 22.83 -6.27 30.17
CA GLY A 16 22.27 -7.49 30.76
C GLY A 16 20.79 -7.39 31.11
N PRO A 17 20.14 -8.52 31.43
CA PRO A 17 20.70 -9.88 31.50
C PRO A 17 21.03 -10.48 30.13
N SER A 18 22.19 -11.15 30.01
CA SER A 18 22.68 -11.72 28.74
C SER A 18 21.71 -12.71 28.09
N LYS A 19 20.91 -13.44 28.89
CA LYS A 19 19.86 -14.33 28.40
C LYS A 19 18.75 -13.59 27.65
N ILE A 20 18.36 -12.40 28.12
CA ILE A 20 17.33 -11.58 27.46
C ILE A 20 17.88 -11.02 26.14
N ILE A 21 19.11 -10.49 26.16
CA ILE A 21 19.79 -10.00 24.95
C ILE A 21 19.92 -11.11 23.90
N ALA A 22 20.37 -12.30 24.31
CA ALA A 22 20.46 -13.46 23.41
C ALA A 22 19.09 -13.90 22.89
N GLY A 23 18.00 -13.63 23.62
CA GLY A 23 16.63 -13.81 23.17
C GLY A 23 16.30 -12.88 22.00
N TYR A 24 16.56 -11.57 22.14
CA TYR A 24 16.31 -10.59 21.07
C TYR A 24 17.04 -10.95 19.76
N SER A 25 18.29 -11.40 19.83
CA SER A 25 19.05 -11.77 18.62
C SER A 25 18.54 -13.05 17.93
N LYS A 26 17.81 -13.91 18.64
CA LYS A 26 17.26 -15.17 18.11
C LYS A 26 15.78 -15.06 17.74
N ASP A 27 15.15 -13.95 18.08
CA ASP A 27 13.74 -13.74 17.82
C ASP A 27 13.49 -13.69 16.29
N PRO A 28 12.61 -14.55 15.76
CA PRO A 28 12.33 -14.58 14.31
C PRO A 28 11.71 -13.30 13.79
N GLY A 29 11.07 -12.50 14.65
CA GLY A 29 10.51 -11.19 14.33
C GLY A 29 11.53 -10.05 14.34
N ARG A 30 12.82 -10.33 14.58
CA ARG A 30 13.94 -9.38 14.39
C ARG A 30 13.72 -8.02 15.09
N PRO A 31 13.60 -7.98 16.43
CA PRO A 31 13.23 -6.77 17.17
C PRO A 31 14.18 -5.58 17.00
N PHE A 32 15.43 -5.81 16.58
CA PHE A 32 16.39 -4.74 16.28
C PHE A 32 16.15 -4.05 14.93
N LEU A 33 15.30 -4.61 14.07
CA LEU A 33 14.95 -4.05 12.78
C LEU A 33 13.82 -3.04 12.97
N ASP A 34 14.00 -1.83 12.47
CA ASP A 34 12.90 -0.86 12.43
C ASP A 34 12.04 -1.16 11.21
N HIS A 35 10.97 -1.93 11.42
CA HIS A 35 10.09 -2.39 10.34
C HIS A 35 9.44 -1.24 9.57
N ALA A 36 9.35 -0.04 10.16
CA ALA A 36 8.76 1.12 9.49
C ALA A 36 9.65 1.69 8.36
N VAL A 37 10.99 1.62 8.51
CA VAL A 37 11.95 2.24 7.58
C VAL A 37 12.95 1.26 6.96
N GLN A 38 13.18 0.11 7.59
CA GLN A 38 14.07 -0.97 7.14
C GLN A 38 13.29 -2.19 6.60
N GLY A 39 12.02 -2.35 7.00
CA GLY A 39 11.18 -3.45 6.55
C GLY A 39 10.73 -3.27 5.10
N VAL A 40 11.08 -4.23 4.23
CA VAL A 40 10.65 -4.26 2.83
C VAL A 40 9.63 -5.35 2.60
N TYR A 41 8.56 -4.98 1.92
CA TYR A 41 7.39 -5.84 1.77
C TYR A 41 6.80 -5.71 0.38
N ALA A 42 6.28 -6.82 -0.13
CA ALA A 42 5.34 -6.73 -1.25
C ALA A 42 4.09 -5.96 -0.78
N PRO A 43 3.72 -4.85 -1.46
CA PRO A 43 2.57 -4.04 -1.04
C PRO A 43 1.23 -4.73 -1.37
N GLY A 44 1.20 -5.55 -2.40
CA GLY A 44 -0.05 -6.02 -2.98
C GLY A 44 -0.95 -4.83 -3.35
N SER A 45 -2.25 -4.99 -3.11
CA SER A 45 -3.26 -4.07 -3.64
C SER A 45 -3.27 -2.64 -3.07
N ILE A 46 -2.45 -2.29 -2.07
CA ILE A 46 -2.38 -0.91 -1.56
C ILE A 46 -1.81 0.09 -2.58
N VAL A 47 -1.17 -0.38 -3.66
CA VAL A 47 -0.68 0.49 -4.74
C VAL A 47 -1.73 0.93 -5.74
N LYS A 48 -2.87 0.23 -5.79
CA LYS A 48 -3.93 0.46 -6.78
C LYS A 48 -4.40 1.93 -6.84
N PRO A 49 -4.57 2.67 -5.72
CA PRO A 49 -4.83 4.11 -5.75
C PRO A 49 -3.79 4.93 -6.53
N LEU A 50 -2.50 4.58 -6.42
CA LEU A 50 -1.40 5.28 -7.09
C LEU A 50 -1.44 5.03 -8.60
N ILE A 51 -1.66 3.77 -8.99
CA ILE A 51 -1.78 3.39 -10.40
C ILE A 51 -3.03 3.99 -11.04
N ALA A 52 -4.17 4.01 -10.32
CA ALA A 52 -5.39 4.66 -10.78
C ALA A 52 -5.20 6.17 -10.97
N SER A 53 -4.51 6.83 -10.03
CA SER A 53 -4.18 8.26 -10.13
C SER A 53 -3.40 8.55 -11.42
N GLY A 54 -2.38 7.73 -11.71
CA GLY A 54 -1.58 7.86 -12.92
C GLY A 54 -2.34 7.57 -14.20
N ALA A 55 -3.12 6.49 -14.23
CA ALA A 55 -3.90 6.10 -15.42
C ALA A 55 -5.00 7.13 -15.78
N LEU A 56 -5.62 7.76 -14.77
CA LEU A 56 -6.57 8.86 -14.96
C LEU A 56 -5.86 10.13 -15.49
N THR A 57 -4.70 10.47 -14.91
CA THR A 57 -3.91 11.65 -15.32
C THR A 57 -3.37 11.49 -16.75
N ASP A 58 -2.96 10.29 -17.13
CA ASP A 58 -2.51 9.99 -18.50
C ASP A 58 -3.64 9.96 -19.54
N GLY A 59 -4.91 10.10 -19.10
CA GLY A 59 -6.07 9.96 -19.96
C GLY A 59 -6.26 8.55 -20.52
N LEU A 60 -5.54 7.54 -19.99
CA LEU A 60 -5.66 6.14 -20.41
C LEU A 60 -7.04 5.58 -20.05
N ILE A 61 -7.57 6.01 -18.92
CA ILE A 61 -8.93 5.78 -18.47
C ILE A 61 -9.56 7.10 -18.04
N THR A 62 -10.88 7.13 -18.02
CA THR A 62 -11.66 8.22 -17.44
C THR A 62 -12.40 7.72 -16.20
N GLN A 63 -12.99 8.63 -15.42
CA GLN A 63 -13.85 8.26 -14.31
C GLN A 63 -15.09 7.43 -14.72
N ASN A 64 -15.44 7.42 -16.01
CA ASN A 64 -16.57 6.68 -16.57
C ASN A 64 -16.12 5.40 -17.30
N THR A 65 -14.81 5.13 -17.37
CA THR A 65 -14.31 3.89 -17.96
C THR A 65 -14.76 2.72 -17.11
N VAL A 66 -15.42 1.77 -17.75
CA VAL A 66 -15.88 0.52 -17.13
C VAL A 66 -15.15 -0.66 -17.75
N ILE A 67 -14.79 -1.62 -16.91
CA ILE A 67 -14.18 -2.89 -17.33
C ILE A 67 -15.06 -4.00 -16.77
N ASP A 68 -15.32 -5.03 -17.57
CA ASP A 68 -15.98 -6.25 -17.09
C ASP A 68 -14.95 -7.13 -16.37
N ASP A 69 -15.21 -7.45 -15.11
CA ASP A 69 -14.42 -8.34 -14.27
C ASP A 69 -15.14 -9.68 -14.10
N PRO A 70 -14.91 -10.65 -15.02
CA PRO A 70 -15.42 -12.02 -14.89
C PRO A 70 -14.61 -12.85 -13.89
N GLY A 71 -13.65 -12.26 -13.17
CA GLY A 71 -12.77 -12.92 -12.22
C GLY A 71 -11.48 -13.50 -12.81
N PHE A 72 -11.25 -13.39 -14.13
CA PHE A 72 -10.00 -13.82 -14.76
C PHE A 72 -9.76 -13.12 -16.12
N LEU A 73 -8.50 -13.05 -16.53
CA LEU A 73 -8.10 -12.82 -17.92
C LEU A 73 -7.54 -14.11 -18.52
N SER A 74 -7.88 -14.38 -19.78
CA SER A 74 -7.33 -15.50 -20.55
C SER A 74 -6.58 -14.96 -21.76
N LEU A 75 -5.27 -15.14 -21.79
CA LEU A 75 -4.42 -14.67 -22.88
C LEU A 75 -3.86 -15.87 -23.64
N PRO A 76 -3.89 -15.86 -24.99
CA PRO A 76 -3.21 -16.89 -25.78
C PRO A 76 -1.74 -17.01 -25.36
N ASP A 77 -1.27 -18.24 -25.17
CA ASP A 77 0.14 -18.50 -24.88
C ASP A 77 0.93 -18.37 -26.20
N PRO A 78 1.81 -17.36 -26.34
CA PRO A 78 2.59 -17.17 -27.57
C PRO A 78 3.62 -18.29 -27.80
N TYR A 79 3.94 -19.09 -26.78
CA TYR A 79 4.93 -20.17 -26.84
C TYR A 79 4.29 -21.54 -27.04
N HIS A 80 3.00 -21.70 -26.71
CA HIS A 80 2.27 -22.97 -26.84
C HIS A 80 0.91 -22.76 -27.54
N PRO A 81 0.85 -22.90 -28.88
CA PRO A 81 -0.39 -22.73 -29.64
C PRO A 81 -1.54 -23.57 -29.09
N GLY A 82 -2.72 -22.95 -28.93
CA GLY A 82 -3.92 -23.58 -28.37
C GLY A 82 -3.98 -23.60 -26.83
N LYS A 83 -2.96 -23.13 -26.12
CA LYS A 83 -2.99 -22.89 -24.67
C LYS A 83 -3.21 -21.41 -24.36
N SER A 84 -3.53 -21.14 -23.09
CA SER A 84 -3.69 -19.78 -22.60
C SER A 84 -3.11 -19.62 -21.21
N PHE A 85 -2.52 -18.46 -20.94
CA PHE A 85 -2.21 -18.00 -19.60
C PHE A 85 -3.47 -17.45 -18.95
N ILE A 86 -3.78 -17.95 -17.74
CA ILE A 86 -4.93 -17.51 -16.96
C ILE A 86 -4.46 -16.67 -15.79
N TYR A 87 -4.81 -15.38 -15.81
CA TYR A 87 -4.55 -14.45 -14.71
C TYR A 87 -5.84 -14.30 -13.90
N LYS A 88 -5.87 -14.91 -12.71
CA LYS A 88 -7.05 -14.89 -11.85
C LYS A 88 -7.11 -13.59 -11.06
N GLY A 89 -8.32 -13.06 -10.88
CA GLY A 89 -8.64 -12.16 -9.81
C GLY A 89 -9.16 -12.92 -8.59
N TRP A 90 -9.22 -12.24 -7.45
CA TRP A 90 -9.72 -12.86 -6.22
C TRP A 90 -11.24 -13.12 -6.23
N LYS A 91 -12.00 -12.40 -7.06
CA LYS A 91 -13.47 -12.52 -7.20
C LYS A 91 -13.93 -11.97 -8.55
N ALA A 92 -15.01 -12.54 -9.10
CA ALA A 92 -15.74 -11.94 -10.21
C ALA A 92 -16.61 -10.79 -9.70
N LEU A 93 -16.28 -9.55 -10.11
CA LEU A 93 -16.95 -8.33 -9.65
C LEU A 93 -17.97 -7.77 -10.67
N GLY A 94 -18.02 -8.37 -11.86
CA GLY A 94 -18.81 -7.91 -12.99
C GLY A 94 -18.30 -6.56 -13.48
N ILE A 95 -19.21 -5.72 -13.97
CA ILE A 95 -18.85 -4.37 -14.44
C ILE A 95 -18.33 -3.53 -13.26
N VAL A 96 -17.13 -3.00 -13.41
CA VAL A 96 -16.44 -2.17 -12.42
C VAL A 96 -15.93 -0.88 -13.07
N ASP A 97 -16.23 0.26 -12.44
CA ASP A 97 -15.53 1.51 -12.69
C ASP A 97 -14.28 1.63 -11.79
N VAL A 98 -13.51 2.69 -11.95
CA VAL A 98 -12.28 2.89 -11.15
C VAL A 98 -12.54 2.98 -9.64
N ARG A 99 -13.67 3.55 -9.21
CA ARG A 99 -14.01 3.69 -7.78
C ARG A 99 -14.31 2.33 -7.16
N LYS A 100 -15.18 1.55 -7.81
CA LYS A 100 -15.50 0.17 -7.42
C LYS A 100 -14.28 -0.73 -7.51
N ALA A 101 -13.42 -0.55 -8.51
CA ALA A 101 -12.17 -1.29 -8.65
C ALA A 101 -11.19 -1.02 -7.49
N ILE A 102 -11.11 0.22 -6.99
CA ILE A 102 -10.34 0.55 -5.78
C ILE A 102 -11.00 -0.07 -4.54
N ALA A 103 -12.31 0.15 -4.37
CA ALA A 103 -13.08 -0.28 -3.19
C ALA A 103 -13.08 -1.80 -2.99
N TRP A 104 -13.36 -2.55 -4.05
CA TRP A 104 -13.37 -4.01 -4.08
C TRP A 104 -12.02 -4.59 -4.53
N SER A 105 -11.01 -3.76 -4.74
CA SER A 105 -9.67 -4.21 -5.08
C SER A 105 -9.66 -5.17 -6.28
N SER A 106 -10.38 -4.86 -7.36
CA SER A 106 -10.43 -5.69 -8.57
C SER A 106 -9.00 -5.94 -9.07
N ASP A 107 -8.61 -7.19 -9.34
CA ASP A 107 -7.32 -7.45 -9.99
C ASP A 107 -7.46 -7.30 -11.49
N ILE A 108 -8.59 -7.73 -12.06
CA ILE A 108 -8.84 -7.70 -13.49
C ILE A 108 -8.82 -6.27 -14.03
N PHE A 109 -9.48 -5.33 -13.35
CA PHE A 109 -9.41 -3.91 -13.73
C PHE A 109 -7.96 -3.42 -13.81
N PHE A 110 -7.12 -3.74 -12.82
CA PHE A 110 -5.74 -3.27 -12.76
C PHE A 110 -4.77 -4.07 -13.64
N TYR A 111 -5.05 -5.34 -13.95
CA TYR A 111 -4.36 -6.06 -15.02
C TYR A 111 -4.65 -5.41 -16.36
N THR A 112 -5.92 -5.15 -16.66
CA THR A 112 -6.34 -4.53 -17.93
C THR A 112 -5.81 -3.09 -18.06
N VAL A 113 -5.85 -2.27 -17.01
CA VAL A 113 -5.26 -0.92 -17.04
C VAL A 113 -3.73 -0.94 -17.01
N GLY A 114 -3.12 -1.89 -16.32
CA GLY A 114 -1.67 -1.99 -16.18
C GLY A 114 -0.98 -2.53 -17.43
N GLY A 115 -1.36 -3.73 -17.87
CA GLY A 115 -0.74 -4.41 -19.01
C GLY A 115 -1.56 -4.38 -20.30
N GLY A 116 -2.82 -3.94 -20.27
CA GLY A 116 -3.71 -3.92 -21.43
C GLY A 116 -4.46 -5.25 -21.59
N PHE A 117 -5.69 -5.19 -22.08
CA PHE A 117 -6.46 -6.39 -22.43
C PHE A 117 -7.59 -6.04 -23.39
N GLY A 118 -7.78 -6.87 -24.44
CA GLY A 118 -8.77 -6.60 -25.49
C GLY A 118 -8.54 -5.24 -26.13
N ASN A 119 -9.57 -4.38 -26.10
CA ASN A 119 -9.51 -3.03 -26.66
C ASN A 119 -8.97 -1.97 -25.68
N GLN A 120 -8.77 -2.31 -24.40
CA GLN A 120 -8.21 -1.39 -23.42
C GLN A 120 -6.68 -1.43 -23.50
N LYS A 121 -6.08 -0.31 -23.87
CA LYS A 121 -4.64 -0.11 -23.80
C LYS A 121 -4.17 -0.11 -22.34
N GLY A 122 -3.04 -0.76 -22.06
CA GLY A 122 -2.38 -0.71 -20.76
C GLY A 122 -1.39 0.46 -20.64
N LEU A 123 -1.07 0.83 -19.40
CA LEU A 123 0.03 1.73 -19.10
C LEU A 123 1.37 1.19 -19.62
N GLY A 124 1.61 -0.11 -19.45
CA GLY A 124 2.91 -0.73 -19.66
C GLY A 124 3.87 -0.51 -18.49
N ILE A 125 4.93 -1.32 -18.41
CA ILE A 125 5.86 -1.32 -17.28
C ILE A 125 6.55 0.03 -17.09
N ASP A 126 6.97 0.71 -18.16
CA ASP A 126 7.69 1.98 -18.04
C ASP A 126 6.82 3.07 -17.40
N ARG A 127 5.52 3.12 -17.73
CA ARG A 127 4.59 4.07 -17.10
C ARG A 127 4.21 3.65 -15.68
N LEU A 128 4.08 2.35 -15.41
CA LEU A 128 3.87 1.86 -14.04
C LEU A 128 5.06 2.24 -13.14
N GLU A 129 6.30 2.00 -13.59
CA GLU A 129 7.50 2.42 -12.88
C GLU A 129 7.51 3.93 -12.68
N TYR A 130 7.26 4.72 -13.73
CA TYR A 130 7.20 6.18 -13.64
C TYR A 130 6.26 6.62 -12.51
N TRP A 131 5.03 6.11 -12.47
CA TRP A 131 4.06 6.50 -11.45
C TRP A 131 4.47 6.07 -10.05
N TYR A 132 5.02 4.86 -9.89
CA TYR A 132 5.60 4.46 -8.60
C TYR A 132 6.68 5.42 -8.10
N ARG A 133 7.59 5.83 -9.01
CA ARG A 133 8.68 6.78 -8.70
C ARG A 133 8.15 8.17 -8.38
N GLN A 134 7.10 8.64 -9.07
CA GLN A 134 6.47 9.94 -8.77
C GLN A 134 5.86 9.98 -7.37
N PHE A 135 5.35 8.85 -6.88
CA PHE A 135 4.90 8.71 -5.48
C PHE A 135 6.03 8.41 -4.48
N GLY A 136 7.29 8.45 -4.92
CA GLY A 136 8.47 8.28 -4.08
C GLY A 136 8.81 6.84 -3.72
N LEU A 137 8.19 5.85 -4.37
CA LEU A 137 8.50 4.44 -4.12
C LEU A 137 9.80 4.03 -4.83
N GLY A 138 10.56 3.12 -4.23
CA GLY A 138 11.85 2.67 -4.77
C GLY A 138 13.01 3.63 -4.48
N SER A 139 12.78 4.68 -3.69
CA SER A 139 13.77 5.69 -3.31
C SER A 139 13.66 6.01 -1.82
N LEU A 140 14.75 6.45 -1.20
CA LEU A 140 14.74 6.93 0.18
C LEU A 140 13.75 8.10 0.33
N THR A 141 12.96 8.10 1.40
CA THR A 141 12.03 9.19 1.71
C THR A 141 12.75 10.40 2.28
N GLY A 142 13.95 10.21 2.83
CA GLY A 142 14.74 11.25 3.49
C GLY A 142 14.33 11.48 4.94
N VAL A 143 13.61 10.52 5.55
CA VAL A 143 13.28 10.55 6.97
C VAL A 143 14.57 10.54 7.81
N ASP A 144 14.53 11.24 8.93
CA ASP A 144 15.59 11.32 9.94
C ASP A 144 15.68 10.05 10.80
N ALA A 145 15.64 8.87 10.15
CA ALA A 145 15.75 7.57 10.80
C ALA A 145 16.94 6.76 10.22
N PRO A 146 17.75 6.11 11.08
CA PRO A 146 18.91 5.37 10.63
C PRO A 146 18.53 4.09 9.86
N GLY A 147 19.30 3.79 8.81
CA GLY A 147 19.17 2.55 8.05
C GLY A 147 17.95 2.50 7.14
N GLU A 148 17.35 3.65 6.78
CA GLU A 148 16.28 3.68 5.78
C GLU A 148 16.69 2.93 4.50
N VAL A 149 15.78 2.10 3.98
CA VAL A 149 15.99 1.37 2.72
C VAL A 149 15.02 1.83 1.64
N ALA A 150 15.46 1.77 0.40
CA ALA A 150 14.72 2.32 -0.74
C ALA A 150 13.60 1.40 -1.26
N GLY A 151 13.55 0.13 -0.87
CA GLY A 151 12.69 -0.86 -1.52
C GLY A 151 13.12 -1.15 -2.96
N LEU A 152 12.20 -1.67 -3.79
CA LEU A 152 12.45 -2.05 -5.17
C LEU A 152 11.20 -1.84 -6.03
N ILE A 153 11.36 -1.14 -7.14
CA ILE A 153 10.38 -1.14 -8.24
C ILE A 153 11.02 -1.91 -9.39
N PRO A 154 10.49 -3.09 -9.77
CA PRO A 154 11.09 -3.92 -10.81
C PRO A 154 10.88 -3.29 -12.19
N ASN A 155 11.85 -3.48 -13.07
CA ASN A 155 11.79 -3.06 -14.46
C ASN A 155 12.55 -4.06 -15.37
N PRO A 156 12.47 -3.93 -16.71
CA PRO A 156 13.12 -4.86 -17.62
C PRO A 156 14.63 -5.00 -17.39
N GLN A 157 15.32 -3.89 -17.12
CA GLN A 157 16.75 -3.89 -16.85
C GLN A 157 17.09 -4.68 -15.58
N TRP A 158 16.37 -4.42 -14.49
CA TRP A 158 16.52 -5.13 -13.22
C TRP A 158 16.30 -6.63 -13.39
N LYS A 159 15.27 -7.04 -14.14
CA LYS A 159 14.96 -8.46 -14.36
C LYS A 159 16.08 -9.15 -15.15
N GLN A 160 16.55 -8.50 -16.22
CA GLN A 160 17.65 -9.02 -17.03
C GLN A 160 18.94 -9.19 -16.20
N THR A 161 19.26 -8.21 -15.34
CA THR A 161 20.46 -8.30 -14.49
C THR A 161 20.33 -9.33 -13.38
N THR A 162 19.14 -9.49 -12.79
CA THR A 162 18.92 -10.37 -11.63
C THR A 162 18.72 -11.83 -12.03
N PHE A 163 18.00 -12.09 -13.12
CA PHE A 163 17.58 -13.43 -13.52
C PHE A 163 18.08 -13.85 -14.91
N GLY A 164 18.62 -12.93 -15.72
CA GLY A 164 19.00 -13.24 -17.09
C GLY A 164 17.80 -13.43 -18.04
N GLU A 165 16.62 -12.97 -17.65
CA GLU A 165 15.37 -13.19 -18.37
C GLU A 165 14.78 -11.90 -18.96
N PRO A 166 14.10 -11.96 -20.11
CA PRO A 166 13.38 -10.82 -20.66
C PRO A 166 12.12 -10.50 -19.83
N TRP A 167 11.62 -9.27 -20.01
CA TRP A 167 10.36 -8.84 -19.41
C TRP A 167 9.15 -9.41 -20.17
N TYR A 168 8.24 -10.05 -19.45
CA TYR A 168 7.00 -10.62 -20.01
C TYR A 168 5.80 -9.78 -19.61
N LEU A 169 4.72 -9.88 -20.39
CA LEU A 169 3.46 -9.18 -20.09
C LEU A 169 2.89 -9.53 -18.71
N GLY A 170 3.07 -10.78 -18.26
CA GLY A 170 2.68 -11.21 -16.92
C GLY A 170 3.39 -10.43 -15.80
N ASP A 171 4.65 -10.05 -16.00
CA ASP A 171 5.40 -9.24 -15.03
C ASP A 171 4.76 -7.86 -14.88
N THR A 172 4.28 -7.27 -15.99
CA THR A 172 3.53 -6.01 -15.98
C THR A 172 2.20 -6.16 -15.22
N TYR A 173 1.44 -7.23 -15.47
CA TYR A 173 0.17 -7.47 -14.76
C TYR A 173 0.36 -7.58 -13.25
N PHE A 174 1.33 -8.38 -12.80
CA PHE A 174 1.60 -8.52 -11.36
C PHE A 174 2.16 -7.23 -10.75
N THR A 175 3.01 -6.51 -11.47
CA THR A 175 3.53 -5.20 -11.03
C THR A 175 2.41 -4.17 -10.87
N ALA A 176 1.39 -4.19 -11.72
CA ALA A 176 0.24 -3.26 -11.65
C ALA A 176 -0.63 -3.44 -10.41
N ILE A 177 -0.57 -4.60 -9.75
CA ILE A 177 -1.28 -4.89 -8.51
C ILE A 177 -0.34 -4.98 -7.30
N GLY A 178 0.91 -4.52 -7.43
CA GLY A 178 1.87 -4.45 -6.34
C GLY A 178 2.45 -5.81 -5.92
N GLN A 179 2.46 -6.78 -6.84
CA GLN A 179 3.08 -8.09 -6.67
C GLN A 179 4.38 -8.20 -7.50
N TYR A 180 4.75 -9.42 -7.88
CA TYR A 180 6.01 -9.77 -8.54
C TYR A 180 7.23 -9.47 -7.65
N SER A 181 7.94 -8.37 -7.89
CA SER A 181 9.11 -7.97 -7.11
C SER A 181 9.05 -6.51 -6.66
N VAL A 182 7.85 -5.92 -6.67
CA VAL A 182 7.60 -4.63 -6.02
C VAL A 182 7.82 -4.81 -4.52
N GLN A 183 8.73 -4.02 -3.95
CA GLN A 183 9.01 -3.97 -2.52
C GLN A 183 8.97 -2.53 -2.04
N VAL A 184 8.25 -2.27 -0.96
CA VAL A 184 8.07 -0.95 -0.37
C VAL A 184 8.27 -1.00 1.13
N THR A 185 8.56 0.15 1.74
CA THR A 185 8.57 0.32 3.20
C THR A 185 7.27 0.95 3.70
N PRO A 186 6.85 0.71 4.96
CA PRO A 186 5.70 1.41 5.54
C PRO A 186 5.82 2.95 5.48
N ILE A 187 7.03 3.50 5.68
CA ILE A 187 7.26 4.95 5.59
C ILE A 187 7.03 5.49 4.17
N GLN A 188 7.42 4.76 3.13
CA GLN A 188 7.10 5.11 1.74
C GLN A 188 5.58 5.10 1.50
N MET A 189 4.89 4.08 2.03
CA MET A 189 3.46 3.93 1.79
C MET A 189 2.62 4.98 2.51
N VAL A 190 2.93 5.34 3.76
CA VAL A 190 2.22 6.42 4.45
C VAL A 190 2.47 7.77 3.77
N ARG A 191 3.70 8.01 3.29
CA ARG A 191 4.07 9.23 2.54
C ARG A 191 3.29 9.35 1.23
N ALA A 192 3.23 8.28 0.44
CA ALA A 192 2.46 8.24 -0.80
C ALA A 192 0.95 8.41 -0.53
N THR A 193 0.44 7.78 0.53
CA THR A 193 -0.96 7.90 0.95
C THR A 193 -1.30 9.34 1.37
N ALA A 194 -0.40 10.00 2.10
CA ALA A 194 -0.55 11.40 2.47
C ALA A 194 -0.61 12.30 1.23
N ALA A 195 0.22 12.04 0.21
CA ALA A 195 0.16 12.78 -1.06
C ALA A 195 -1.20 12.59 -1.77
N VAL A 196 -1.78 11.38 -1.76
CA VAL A 196 -3.14 11.17 -2.27
C VAL A 196 -4.17 11.97 -1.46
N ALA A 197 -4.03 12.04 -0.14
CA ALA A 197 -4.95 12.75 0.74
C ALA A 197 -4.90 14.28 0.57
N ASN A 198 -3.70 14.83 0.40
CA ASN A 198 -3.45 16.27 0.47
C ASN A 198 -3.36 16.98 -0.91
N GLY A 199 -3.74 16.29 -1.98
CA GLY A 199 -3.74 16.84 -3.34
C GLY A 199 -2.38 16.84 -4.04
N GLY A 200 -1.48 15.92 -3.68
CA GLY A 200 -0.24 15.64 -4.40
C GLY A 200 1.04 16.16 -3.75
N LYS A 201 0.99 16.73 -2.55
CA LYS A 201 2.18 17.19 -1.82
C LYS A 201 2.88 15.99 -1.16
N LEU A 202 3.98 15.56 -1.76
CA LEU A 202 4.80 14.45 -1.28
C LEU A 202 5.87 14.97 -0.31
N PHE A 203 5.49 15.16 0.94
CA PHE A 203 6.35 15.68 2.00
C PHE A 203 7.52 14.76 2.33
N THR A 204 8.67 15.32 2.68
CA THR A 204 9.75 14.58 3.36
C THR A 204 9.34 14.34 4.81
N PRO A 205 9.22 13.08 5.29
CA PRO A 205 8.84 12.80 6.66
C PRO A 205 9.92 13.27 7.65
N THR A 206 9.54 13.71 8.83
CA THR A 206 10.46 14.04 9.94
C THR A 206 9.84 13.66 11.27
N LEU A 207 10.68 13.21 12.20
CA LEU A 207 10.32 12.96 13.60
C LEU A 207 10.48 14.22 14.48
N LEU A 208 11.18 15.25 13.97
CA LEU A 208 11.37 16.52 14.67
C LEU A 208 10.11 17.40 14.53
N ALA A 209 9.58 17.81 15.67
CA ALA A 209 8.49 18.77 15.72
C ALA A 209 8.93 20.15 15.21
N GLU A 210 7.96 20.94 14.73
CA GLU A 210 8.13 22.35 14.35
C GLU A 210 9.18 22.62 13.24
N GLN A 211 9.50 21.62 12.42
CA GLN A 211 10.32 21.81 11.23
C GLN A 211 9.52 22.44 10.09
N ASN A 212 10.21 23.21 9.25
CA ASN A 212 9.63 23.70 8.00
C ASN A 212 9.44 22.52 7.03
N PRO A 213 8.20 22.17 6.67
CA PRO A 213 7.96 20.97 5.87
C PRO A 213 8.38 21.22 4.42
N THR A 214 9.21 20.31 3.88
CA THR A 214 9.58 20.30 2.47
C THR A 214 8.77 19.25 1.72
N PHE A 215 8.40 19.54 0.47
CA PHE A 215 7.67 18.62 -0.38
C PHE A 215 8.00 18.82 -1.85
N VAL A 216 7.76 17.78 -2.63
CA VAL A 216 7.64 17.86 -4.10
C VAL A 216 6.19 17.59 -4.49
N ASN A 217 5.77 18.06 -5.65
CA ASN A 217 4.42 17.78 -6.16
C ASN A 217 4.45 16.52 -7.03
N VAL A 218 3.57 15.57 -6.71
CA VAL A 218 3.24 14.46 -7.61
C VAL A 218 2.44 15.05 -8.77
N PRO A 219 2.82 14.82 -10.03
CA PRO A 219 2.17 15.43 -11.19
C PRO A 219 0.87 14.70 -11.54
N VAL A 220 -0.09 14.66 -10.62
CA VAL A 220 -1.41 14.03 -10.77
C VAL A 220 -2.48 15.11 -10.77
N ASP A 221 -3.45 14.95 -11.66
CA ASP A 221 -4.57 15.90 -11.74
C ASP A 221 -5.44 15.86 -10.49
N ALA A 222 -5.86 17.04 -10.02
CA ALA A 222 -6.74 17.14 -8.85
C ALA A 222 -8.05 16.35 -9.02
N ALA A 223 -8.58 16.28 -10.25
CA ALA A 223 -9.75 15.46 -10.56
C ALA A 223 -9.47 13.95 -10.41
N ALA A 224 -8.27 13.49 -10.79
CA ALA A 224 -7.87 12.10 -10.62
C ALA A 224 -7.73 11.75 -9.12
N PHE A 225 -7.09 12.61 -8.33
CA PHE A 225 -7.04 12.42 -6.88
C PHE A 225 -8.43 12.31 -6.26
N LYS A 226 -9.37 13.18 -6.63
CA LYS A 226 -10.74 13.13 -6.12
C LYS A 226 -11.41 11.76 -6.38
N VAL A 227 -11.32 11.25 -7.61
CA VAL A 227 -11.86 9.94 -7.98
C VAL A 227 -11.24 8.81 -7.15
N VAL A 228 -9.92 8.88 -6.93
CA VAL A 228 -9.19 7.89 -6.14
C VAL A 228 -9.56 7.95 -4.66
N GLN A 229 -9.66 9.15 -4.09
CA GLN A 229 -10.12 9.38 -2.72
C GLN A 229 -11.55 8.87 -2.50
N GLU A 230 -12.45 9.10 -3.46
CA GLU A 230 -13.81 8.53 -3.46
C GLU A 230 -13.79 7.00 -3.47
N GLY A 231 -12.96 6.38 -4.32
CA GLY A 231 -12.77 4.93 -4.32
C GLY A 231 -12.22 4.40 -2.98
N MET A 232 -11.26 5.08 -2.37
CA MET A 232 -10.73 4.73 -1.05
C MET A 232 -11.79 4.91 0.06
N ARG A 233 -12.68 5.90 -0.06
CA ARG A 233 -13.81 6.06 0.86
C ARG A 233 -14.83 4.94 0.69
N GLN A 234 -15.13 4.53 -0.54
CA GLN A 234 -16.00 3.38 -0.83
C GLN A 234 -15.44 2.07 -0.28
N THR A 235 -14.11 1.90 -0.22
CA THR A 235 -13.49 0.75 0.48
C THR A 235 -14.02 0.61 1.90
N VAL A 236 -14.22 1.76 2.59
CA VAL A 236 -14.66 1.83 3.98
C VAL A 236 -16.18 1.80 4.09
N THR A 237 -16.94 2.49 3.23
CA THR A 237 -18.39 2.55 3.38
C THR A 237 -19.11 1.29 2.90
N GLU A 238 -18.55 0.58 1.92
CA GLU A 238 -19.29 -0.41 1.13
C GLU A 238 -18.52 -1.71 0.86
N ALA A 239 -17.22 -1.78 1.20
CA ALA A 239 -16.36 -2.89 0.74
C ALA A 239 -15.34 -3.36 1.79
N LEU A 240 -14.09 -3.59 1.36
CA LEU A 240 -13.11 -4.45 2.04
C LEU A 240 -12.57 -3.90 3.38
N ALA A 241 -12.83 -2.64 3.71
CA ALA A 241 -12.40 -1.99 4.95
C ALA A 241 -13.60 -1.49 5.79
N SER A 242 -14.76 -2.16 5.69
CA SER A 242 -15.99 -1.76 6.38
C SER A 242 -15.86 -1.68 7.91
N ALA A 243 -14.93 -2.42 8.51
CA ALA A 243 -14.58 -2.29 9.92
C ALA A 243 -14.05 -0.89 10.30
N LEU A 244 -13.62 -0.06 9.35
CA LEU A 244 -13.22 1.34 9.59
C LEU A 244 -14.35 2.35 9.34
N ASN A 245 -15.59 1.88 9.13
CA ASN A 245 -16.75 2.75 9.00
C ASN A 245 -17.23 3.18 10.40
N LEU A 246 -16.61 4.24 10.90
CA LEU A 246 -16.80 4.74 12.25
C LEU A 246 -17.84 5.87 12.29
N PRO A 247 -18.66 5.95 13.37
CA PRO A 247 -19.65 7.01 13.49
C PRO A 247 -19.05 8.38 13.86
N TYR A 248 -17.85 8.41 14.44
CA TYR A 248 -17.20 9.61 14.98
C TYR A 248 -16.11 10.19 14.07
N VAL A 249 -15.56 9.41 13.12
CA VAL A 249 -14.54 9.89 12.18
C VAL A 249 -14.69 9.21 10.83
N LYS A 250 -14.67 9.97 9.74
CA LYS A 250 -14.74 9.41 8.39
C LYS A 250 -13.34 9.07 7.89
N VAL A 251 -13.13 7.81 7.53
CA VAL A 251 -11.84 7.28 7.05
C VAL A 251 -11.93 6.94 5.56
N ALA A 252 -10.87 7.20 4.79
CA ALA A 252 -10.68 6.58 3.48
C ALA A 252 -9.49 5.62 3.55
N ALA A 253 -9.63 4.43 2.97
CA ALA A 253 -8.63 3.37 3.13
C ALA A 253 -8.47 2.49 1.88
N LYS A 254 -7.37 1.74 1.85
CA LYS A 254 -7.14 0.66 0.91
C LYS A 254 -6.46 -0.50 1.63
N THR A 255 -7.00 -1.69 1.45
CA THR A 255 -6.40 -2.94 1.95
C THR A 255 -5.43 -3.54 0.95
N GLY A 256 -4.49 -4.35 1.42
CA GLY A 256 -3.63 -5.17 0.59
C GLY A 256 -3.35 -6.51 1.25
N THR A 257 -3.25 -7.54 0.41
CA THR A 257 -2.76 -8.86 0.82
C THR A 257 -1.61 -9.20 -0.09
N ALA A 258 -0.45 -9.51 0.48
CA ALA A 258 0.68 -10.01 -0.28
C ALA A 258 1.04 -11.41 0.23
N GLN A 259 0.92 -12.39 -0.67
CA GLN A 259 1.28 -13.77 -0.38
C GLN A 259 2.80 -13.89 -0.26
N THR A 260 3.26 -14.63 0.74
CA THR A 260 4.67 -14.85 1.04
C THR A 260 4.95 -16.29 1.42
N GLY A 261 6.24 -16.66 1.40
CA GLY A 261 6.70 -18.02 1.62
C GLY A 261 6.79 -18.83 0.33
N THR A 262 7.53 -19.94 0.36
CA THR A 262 7.83 -20.76 -0.83
C THR A 262 6.61 -21.47 -1.42
N ARG A 263 5.52 -21.57 -0.66
CA ARG A 263 4.24 -22.15 -1.07
C ARG A 263 3.07 -21.18 -0.85
N ASN A 264 3.34 -19.87 -0.76
CA ASN A 264 2.34 -18.84 -0.47
C ASN A 264 1.52 -19.14 0.79
N GLN A 265 2.18 -19.70 1.81
CA GLN A 265 1.52 -20.15 3.03
C GLN A 265 1.24 -19.03 4.05
N TYR A 266 1.81 -17.83 3.83
CA TYR A 266 1.63 -16.68 4.71
C TYR A 266 1.13 -15.47 3.92
N ASP A 267 0.38 -14.59 4.59
CA ASP A 267 -0.04 -13.31 4.06
C ASP A 267 0.56 -12.16 4.87
N ASN A 268 1.12 -11.17 4.18
CA ASN A 268 1.26 -9.85 4.75
C ASN A 268 -0.06 -9.11 4.57
N SER A 269 -0.67 -8.70 5.69
CA SER A 269 -1.90 -7.91 5.70
C SER A 269 -1.56 -6.44 5.78
N TRP A 270 -2.09 -5.64 4.85
CA TRP A 270 -1.88 -4.21 4.77
C TRP A 270 -3.20 -3.44 4.90
N VAL A 271 -3.15 -2.30 5.57
CA VAL A 271 -4.10 -1.22 5.37
C VAL A 271 -3.38 0.12 5.34
N ILE A 272 -3.70 0.93 4.34
CA ILE A 272 -3.29 2.33 4.25
C ILE A 272 -4.53 3.21 4.24
N GLY A 273 -4.41 4.45 4.68
CA GLY A 273 -5.52 5.39 4.60
C GLY A 273 -5.23 6.76 5.18
N PHE A 274 -6.26 7.59 5.21
CA PHE A 274 -6.23 8.92 5.79
C PHE A 274 -7.56 9.30 6.42
N PHE A 275 -7.52 10.24 7.35
CA PHE A 275 -8.69 10.75 8.07
C PHE A 275 -8.43 12.16 8.66
N PRO A 276 -9.48 12.94 8.93
CA PRO A 276 -10.85 12.78 8.43
C PRO A 276 -10.93 12.84 6.90
N TYR A 277 -11.91 12.18 6.29
CA TYR A 277 -12.02 12.06 4.83
C TYR A 277 -12.17 13.43 4.14
N GLU A 278 -12.98 14.33 4.69
CA GLU A 278 -13.31 15.62 4.08
C GLU A 278 -12.19 16.65 4.17
N ASN A 279 -11.41 16.61 5.26
CA ASN A 279 -10.27 17.50 5.48
C ASN A 279 -9.13 16.69 6.11
N PRO A 280 -8.35 15.93 5.31
CA PRO A 280 -7.35 15.02 5.82
C PRO A 280 -6.30 15.72 6.68
N GLN A 281 -6.16 15.24 7.92
CA GLN A 281 -5.14 15.71 8.88
C GLN A 281 -4.09 14.62 9.16
N TYR A 282 -4.50 13.35 9.04
CA TYR A 282 -3.69 12.19 9.38
C TYR A 282 -3.68 11.19 8.23
N ALA A 283 -2.54 10.55 8.03
CA ALA A 283 -2.38 9.39 7.14
C ALA A 283 -1.75 8.24 7.94
N PHE A 284 -2.09 7.01 7.58
CA PHE A 284 -1.58 5.80 8.24
C PHE A 284 -1.20 4.72 7.22
N ALA A 285 -0.25 3.89 7.62
CA ALA A 285 0.08 2.63 6.97
C ALA A 285 0.35 1.59 8.07
N VAL A 286 -0.37 0.47 8.02
CA VAL A 286 -0.23 -0.64 8.95
C VAL A 286 0.05 -1.90 8.14
N VAL A 287 1.08 -2.64 8.54
CA VAL A 287 1.40 -3.96 8.03
C VAL A 287 1.49 -4.95 9.17
N LEU A 288 0.82 -6.09 9.02
CA LEU A 288 1.00 -7.27 9.86
C LEU A 288 1.70 -8.33 9.01
N GLU A 289 2.94 -8.66 9.38
CA GLU A 289 3.78 -9.57 8.62
C GLU A 289 3.45 -11.04 8.92
N ARG A 290 3.44 -11.86 7.87
CA ARG A 290 3.38 -13.33 7.94
C ARG A 290 2.22 -13.91 8.76
N GLY A 291 1.03 -13.30 8.65
CA GLY A 291 -0.20 -13.92 9.13
C GLY A 291 -0.52 -15.22 8.38
N PRO A 292 -1.37 -16.11 8.93
CA PRO A 292 -1.86 -17.28 8.20
C PRO A 292 -2.54 -16.86 6.89
N ALA A 293 -2.42 -17.68 5.84
CA ALA A 293 -3.12 -17.43 4.58
C ALA A 293 -4.63 -17.24 4.81
N GLY A 294 -5.23 -16.26 4.13
CA GLY A 294 -6.65 -15.88 4.28
C GLY A 294 -6.92 -14.84 5.37
N THR A 295 -5.89 -14.37 6.09
CA THR A 295 -6.01 -13.33 7.12
C THR A 295 -5.67 -11.93 6.62
N GLY A 296 -5.76 -11.71 5.30
CA GLY A 296 -5.36 -10.46 4.63
C GLY A 296 -6.05 -9.17 5.11
N SER A 297 -7.12 -9.25 5.90
CA SER A 297 -7.83 -8.10 6.48
C SER A 297 -7.42 -7.74 7.92
N GLN A 298 -6.52 -8.47 8.57
CA GLN A 298 -6.22 -8.27 9.99
C GLN A 298 -5.63 -6.89 10.31
N ALA A 299 -4.88 -6.28 9.40
CA ALA A 299 -4.37 -4.92 9.59
C ALA A 299 -5.51 -3.89 9.72
N VAL A 300 -6.68 -4.15 9.11
CA VAL A 300 -7.88 -3.32 9.27
C VAL A 300 -8.39 -3.37 10.71
N ASN A 301 -8.41 -4.56 11.31
CA ASN A 301 -8.84 -4.74 12.70
C ASN A 301 -7.87 -4.06 13.68
N ALA A 302 -6.56 -4.21 13.46
CA ALA A 302 -5.56 -3.50 14.27
C ALA A 302 -5.74 -1.97 14.21
N MET A 303 -6.05 -1.42 13.03
CA MET A 303 -6.35 0.00 12.89
C MET A 303 -7.70 0.38 13.55
N ARG A 304 -8.70 -0.50 13.50
CA ARG A 304 -9.98 -0.31 14.22
C ARG A 304 -9.75 -0.22 15.72
N ASP A 305 -8.95 -1.12 16.30
CA ASP A 305 -8.65 -1.12 17.72
C ASP A 305 -7.96 0.18 18.17
N LEU A 306 -7.05 0.72 17.35
CA LEU A 306 -6.46 2.04 17.59
C LEU A 306 -7.52 3.14 17.59
N PHE A 307 -8.44 3.15 16.62
CA PHE A 307 -9.51 4.14 16.58
C PHE A 307 -10.47 4.04 17.77
N GLU A 308 -10.76 2.84 18.26
CA GLU A 308 -11.59 2.64 19.46
C GLU A 308 -10.87 3.15 20.72
N ALA A 309 -9.57 2.87 20.85
CA ALA A 309 -8.76 3.40 21.95
C ALA A 309 -8.73 4.93 21.95
N LEU A 310 -8.46 5.55 20.79
CA LEU A 310 -8.48 7.00 20.64
C LEU A 310 -9.85 7.61 20.98
N HIS A 311 -10.94 6.93 20.62
CA HIS A 311 -12.28 7.40 20.92
C HIS A 311 -12.61 7.27 22.42
N ALA A 312 -12.24 6.15 23.05
CA ALA A 312 -12.43 5.92 24.48
C ALA A 312 -11.65 6.94 25.35
N GLU A 313 -10.52 7.43 24.85
CA GLU A 313 -9.70 8.46 25.50
C GLU A 313 -10.17 9.90 25.20
N ASP A 314 -11.30 10.09 24.50
CA ASP A 314 -11.76 11.40 24.01
C ASP A 314 -10.66 12.17 23.24
N SER A 315 -9.88 11.44 22.45
CA SER A 315 -8.71 12.00 21.77
C SER A 315 -9.09 13.03 20.70
N VAL A 316 -8.36 14.14 20.67
CA VAL A 316 -8.46 15.19 19.63
C VAL A 316 -8.27 14.66 18.21
N TYR A 317 -7.55 13.54 18.04
CA TYR A 317 -7.30 12.92 16.74
C TYR A 317 -8.57 12.39 16.06
N VAL A 318 -9.61 12.09 16.84
CA VAL A 318 -10.88 11.54 16.35
C VAL A 318 -12.08 12.44 16.70
N GLY A 319 -11.82 13.73 16.95
CA GLY A 319 -12.86 14.74 17.20
C GLY A 319 -13.24 14.93 18.67
N GLY A 320 -12.49 14.34 19.60
CA GLY A 320 -12.63 14.61 21.02
C GLY A 320 -12.07 15.97 21.44
N VAL A 321 -12.23 16.33 22.72
CA VAL A 321 -11.73 17.59 23.26
C VAL A 321 -10.37 17.36 23.90
N ALA A 322 -9.44 18.31 23.78
CA ALA A 322 -8.19 18.23 24.53
C ALA A 322 -8.52 18.19 26.02
N THR A 323 -8.44 17.02 26.65
CA THR A 323 -8.39 16.94 28.11
C THR A 323 -7.13 17.69 28.51
N ALA A 324 -7.29 18.85 29.16
CA ALA A 324 -6.20 19.47 29.89
C ALA A 324 -5.78 18.44 30.95
N SER A 325 -4.79 17.60 30.64
CA SER A 325 -4.22 16.72 31.65
C SER A 325 -3.62 17.63 32.72
N ALA A 326 -4.16 17.49 33.92
CA ALA A 326 -3.64 18.10 35.13
C ALA A 326 -2.13 17.80 35.23
N GLN A 327 -1.39 18.83 35.63
CA GLN A 327 0.04 18.78 35.98
C GLN A 327 0.38 17.61 36.92
#